data_AF-A0A7L3MLH3-F1
#
_entry.id   AF-A0A7L3MLH3-F1
#
_cell.length_a   1.000
_cell.length_b   1.000
_cell.length_c   1.000
_cell.angle_alpha   90.00
_cell.angle_beta   90.00
_cell.angle_gamma   90.00
#
_symmetry.space_group_name_H-M   'P 1'
#
loop_
_entity.id
_entity.type
_entity.pdbx_description
1 polymer ?
#
loop_
_entity_poly.entity_id
_entity_poly.type
_entity_poly.pdbx_seq_one_letter_code
_entity_poly.pdbx_strand_id
1 'polypeptide(L)'
;NLLNRCKPGDLVEFVCQAQYPHWVVYVGDFQVVHLHRLEVVNSFLTDASQGRRGRIANQLYRYKPLSPAVVVRNALEQVGCKDRDLSWRNSECFAAWCRYGKREFKIGGELRIGKQPYRLQIRLGDKRSHTLEFQSLEDLIMEKRRNDQIGRAAVIQELSSHLQAAEEEE
;
A
#
# COMPACT_ATOMS: atom_id res chain seq x y z
N ASN A 1 9.65 -4.79 -21.24
CA ASN A 1 9.00 -3.48 -21.09
C ASN A 1 7.70 -3.68 -20.29
N LEU A 2 7.47 -2.94 -19.20
CA LEU A 2 6.27 -3.05 -18.36
C LEU A 2 4.98 -2.76 -19.17
N LEU A 3 5.07 -1.81 -20.10
CA LEU A 3 4.00 -1.40 -21.01
C LEU A 3 3.43 -2.57 -21.81
N ASN A 4 4.27 -3.54 -22.18
CA ASN A 4 3.86 -4.68 -23.01
C ASN A 4 3.28 -5.84 -22.18
N ARG A 5 3.30 -5.74 -20.84
CA ARG A 5 2.90 -6.82 -19.93
C ARG A 5 1.65 -6.50 -19.14
N CYS A 6 1.36 -5.21 -18.93
CA CYS A 6 0.19 -4.77 -18.18
C CYS A 6 -1.09 -5.13 -18.92
N LYS A 7 -2.05 -5.69 -18.18
CA LYS A 7 -3.42 -5.92 -18.60
C LYS A 7 -4.35 -5.04 -17.77
N PRO A 8 -5.48 -4.56 -18.33
CA PRO A 8 -6.47 -3.80 -17.55
C PRO A 8 -6.82 -4.54 -16.24
N GLY A 9 -6.84 -3.81 -15.13
CA GLY A 9 -7.03 -4.33 -13.77
C GLY A 9 -5.75 -4.77 -13.05
N ASP A 10 -4.58 -4.69 -13.68
CA ASP A 10 -3.30 -4.91 -13.00
C ASP A 10 -2.97 -3.75 -12.05
N LEU A 11 -2.44 -4.10 -10.88
CA LEU A 11 -1.80 -3.13 -9.99
C LEU A 11 -0.35 -2.97 -10.40
N VAL A 12 0.07 -1.73 -10.56
CA VAL A 12 1.45 -1.38 -10.84
C VAL A 12 1.99 -0.57 -9.66
N GLU A 13 3.13 -1.00 -9.16
CA GLU A 13 3.87 -0.32 -8.11
C GLU A 13 5.12 0.33 -8.72
N PHE A 14 5.23 1.64 -8.59
CA PHE A 14 6.41 2.42 -8.93
C PHE A 14 7.31 2.57 -7.71
N VAL A 15 8.55 2.09 -7.81
CA VAL A 15 9.50 2.07 -6.70
C VAL A 15 10.63 3.08 -6.91
N CYS A 16 11.12 3.64 -5.81
CA CYS A 16 12.30 4.50 -5.76
C CYS A 16 12.98 4.25 -4.42
N GLN A 17 14.32 4.26 -4.39
CA GLN A 17 15.05 4.10 -3.13
C GLN A 17 14.68 5.21 -2.15
N ALA A 18 14.49 4.85 -0.88
CA ALA A 18 14.16 5.78 0.20
C ALA A 18 12.88 6.64 -0.02
N GLN A 19 11.94 6.18 -0.84
CA GLN A 19 10.62 6.81 -0.99
C GLN A 19 9.49 5.79 -0.92
N TYR A 20 8.33 6.23 -0.44
CA TYR A 20 7.11 5.42 -0.49
C TYR A 20 6.81 5.00 -1.93
N PRO A 21 6.48 3.72 -2.17
CA PRO A 21 6.06 3.28 -3.48
C PRO A 21 4.79 4.02 -3.90
N HIS A 22 4.67 4.33 -5.19
CA HIS A 22 3.46 4.91 -5.74
C HIS A 22 2.68 3.84 -6.50
N TRP A 23 1.41 3.66 -6.16
CA TRP A 23 0.58 2.59 -6.69
C TRP A 23 -0.48 3.12 -7.64
N VAL A 24 -0.72 2.38 -8.72
CA VAL A 24 -1.70 2.72 -9.73
C VAL A 24 -2.46 1.48 -10.20
N VAL A 25 -3.68 1.69 -10.71
CA VAL A 25 -4.47 0.67 -11.40
C VAL A 25 -4.34 0.91 -12.89
N TYR A 26 -3.85 -0.07 -13.64
CA TYR A 26 -3.81 0.02 -15.11
C TYR A 26 -5.21 -0.19 -15.69
N VAL A 27 -5.70 0.75 -16.49
CA VAL A 27 -7.08 0.72 -17.02
C VAL A 27 -7.17 0.41 -18.52
N GLY A 28 -6.04 0.32 -19.22
CA GLY A 28 -5.97 0.10 -20.67
C GLY A 28 -5.32 1.28 -21.38
N ASP A 29 -4.91 1.08 -22.64
CA ASP A 29 -4.42 2.15 -23.54
C ASP A 29 -3.35 3.08 -22.93
N PHE A 30 -2.41 2.48 -22.20
CA PHE A 30 -1.34 3.20 -21.49
C PHE A 30 -1.83 4.17 -20.40
N GLN A 31 -3.08 4.07 -19.99
CA GLN A 31 -3.69 4.88 -18.94
C GLN A 31 -3.74 4.13 -17.61
N VAL A 32 -3.67 4.93 -16.54
CA VAL A 32 -3.72 4.46 -15.16
C VAL A 32 -4.58 5.39 -14.32
N VAL A 33 -5.25 4.81 -13.33
CA VAL A 33 -5.95 5.56 -12.29
C VAL A 33 -5.22 5.42 -10.97
N HIS A 34 -5.06 6.53 -10.25
CA HIS A 34 -4.31 6.55 -9.00
C HIS A 34 -4.71 7.71 -8.09
N LEU A 35 -4.54 7.50 -6.78
CA LEU A 35 -4.61 8.58 -5.79
C LEU A 35 -3.28 9.33 -5.79
N HIS A 36 -3.30 10.61 -6.14
CA HIS A 36 -2.12 11.48 -6.17
C HIS A 36 -2.49 12.87 -5.65
N ARG A 37 -1.70 13.39 -4.70
CA ARG A 37 -1.93 14.73 -4.12
C ARG A 37 -3.37 14.94 -3.66
N LEU A 38 -3.94 13.94 -2.96
CA LEU A 38 -5.31 13.97 -2.43
C LEU A 38 -6.41 14.08 -3.50
N GLU A 39 -6.15 13.58 -4.70
CA GLU A 39 -7.12 13.44 -5.78
C GLU A 39 -6.97 12.07 -6.46
N VAL A 40 -8.08 11.43 -6.83
CA VAL A 40 -8.04 10.28 -7.73
C VAL A 40 -8.05 10.78 -9.17
N VAL A 41 -6.95 10.56 -9.89
CA VAL A 41 -6.76 11.06 -11.26
C VAL A 41 -6.57 9.92 -12.25
N ASN A 42 -6.99 10.15 -13.49
CA ASN A 42 -6.60 9.33 -14.65
C ASN A 42 -5.42 10.02 -15.36
N SER A 43 -4.34 9.29 -15.58
CA SER A 43 -3.10 9.80 -16.18
C SER A 43 -2.49 8.77 -17.14
N PHE A 44 -1.57 9.20 -18.00
CA PHE A 44 -0.71 8.26 -18.71
C PHE A 44 0.24 7.55 -17.74
N LEU A 45 0.53 6.27 -18.01
CA LEU A 45 1.43 5.44 -17.20
C LEU A 45 2.82 6.06 -17.08
N THR A 46 3.31 6.70 -18.15
CA THR A 46 4.59 7.41 -18.17
C THR A 46 4.60 8.59 -17.20
N ASP A 47 3.54 9.38 -17.18
CA ASP A 47 3.42 10.57 -16.34
C ASP A 47 3.30 10.18 -14.87
N ALA A 48 2.45 9.18 -14.59
CA ALA A 48 2.26 8.64 -13.24
C ALA A 48 3.54 7.98 -12.70
N SER A 49 4.41 7.47 -13.57
CA SER A 49 5.68 6.85 -13.15
C SER A 49 6.69 7.86 -12.63
N GLN A 50 6.67 9.11 -13.12
CA GLN A 50 7.67 10.14 -12.80
C GLN A 50 9.13 9.63 -12.92
N GLY A 51 9.41 8.79 -13.92
CA GLY A 51 10.74 8.20 -14.15
C GLY A 51 11.10 7.04 -13.22
N ARG A 52 10.21 6.64 -12.31
CA ARG A 52 10.40 5.50 -11.40
C ARG A 52 10.23 4.18 -12.15
N ARG A 53 10.95 3.14 -11.69
CA ARG A 53 10.79 1.78 -12.20
C ARG A 53 9.49 1.19 -11.69
N GLY A 54 8.66 0.64 -12.59
CA GLY A 54 7.40 -0.02 -12.24
C GLY A 54 7.48 -1.55 -12.26
N ARG A 55 6.69 -2.21 -11.40
CA ARG A 55 6.46 -3.66 -11.40
C ARG A 55 5.00 -3.99 -11.19
N ILE A 56 4.52 -5.09 -11.77
CA ILE A 56 3.17 -5.59 -11.51
C ILE A 56 3.14 -6.19 -10.10
N ALA A 57 2.23 -5.71 -9.26
CA ALA A 57 2.15 -6.02 -7.83
C ALA A 57 0.84 -6.74 -7.43
N ASN A 58 0.22 -7.42 -8.39
CA ASN A 58 -1.04 -8.17 -8.25
C ASN A 58 -1.12 -9.22 -7.13
N GLN A 59 0.03 -9.64 -6.60
CA GLN A 59 0.16 -10.74 -5.65
C GLN A 59 0.60 -10.28 -4.26
N LEU A 60 0.70 -8.96 -4.03
CA LEU A 60 1.12 -8.46 -2.72
C LEU A 60 0.13 -8.87 -1.62
N TYR A 61 -1.17 -8.76 -1.90
CA TYR A 61 -2.23 -9.13 -0.97
C TYR A 61 -2.83 -10.48 -1.34
N ARG A 62 -3.00 -11.34 -0.33
CA ARG A 62 -3.54 -12.70 -0.46
C ARG A 62 -5.08 -12.73 -0.42
N TYR A 63 -5.72 -11.78 -1.08
CA TYR A 63 -7.17 -11.77 -1.27
C TYR A 63 -7.54 -12.26 -2.66
N LYS A 64 -8.73 -12.86 -2.80
CA LYS A 64 -9.27 -13.21 -4.12
C LYS A 64 -9.50 -11.91 -4.91
N PRO A 65 -8.89 -11.73 -6.10
CA PRO A 65 -9.12 -10.54 -6.90
C PRO A 65 -10.51 -10.53 -7.51
N LEU A 66 -11.05 -9.33 -7.73
CA LEU A 66 -12.22 -9.10 -8.57
C LEU A 66 -11.85 -9.33 -10.04
N SER A 67 -12.87 -9.42 -10.91
CA SER A 67 -12.59 -9.55 -12.35
C SER A 67 -11.97 -8.26 -12.89
N PRO A 68 -11.09 -8.33 -13.91
CA PRO A 68 -10.45 -7.16 -14.52
C PRO A 68 -11.41 -6.01 -14.82
N ALA A 69 -12.58 -6.31 -15.40
CA ALA A 69 -13.60 -5.32 -15.72
C ALA A 69 -14.14 -4.59 -14.48
N VAL A 70 -14.33 -5.32 -13.36
CA VAL A 70 -14.78 -4.72 -12.10
C VAL A 70 -13.68 -3.87 -11.48
N VAL A 71 -12.41 -4.30 -11.55
CA VAL A 71 -11.27 -3.51 -11.04
C VAL A 71 -11.17 -2.18 -11.78
N VAL A 72 -11.25 -2.21 -13.11
CA VAL A 72 -11.21 -1.01 -13.96
C VAL A 72 -12.39 -0.09 -13.66
N ARG A 73 -13.60 -0.64 -13.56
CA ARG A 73 -14.80 0.14 -13.20
C ARG A 73 -14.66 0.81 -11.84
N ASN A 74 -14.26 0.05 -10.81
CA ASN A 74 -14.03 0.58 -9.46
C ASN A 74 -13.04 1.75 -9.47
N ALA A 75 -11.99 1.68 -10.29
CA ALA A 75 -11.01 2.74 -10.38
C ALA A 75 -11.58 3.98 -11.10
N LEU A 76 -12.21 3.79 -12.27
CA LEU A 76 -12.76 4.88 -13.08
C LEU A 76 -13.89 5.64 -12.37
N GLU A 77 -14.77 4.95 -11.63
CA GLU A 77 -15.86 5.57 -10.88
C GLU A 77 -15.39 6.51 -9.76
N GLN A 78 -14.12 6.43 -9.36
CA GLN A 78 -13.54 7.30 -8.32
C GLN A 78 -12.79 8.49 -8.91
N VAL A 79 -12.61 8.58 -10.23
CA VAL A 79 -11.87 9.69 -10.85
C VAL A 79 -12.56 11.02 -10.56
N GLY A 80 -11.79 11.98 -10.06
CA GLY A 80 -12.26 13.31 -9.65
C GLY A 80 -12.60 13.42 -8.16
N CYS A 81 -12.63 12.33 -7.38
CA CYS A 81 -12.78 12.38 -5.93
C CYS A 81 -11.59 13.10 -5.27
N LYS A 82 -11.86 13.99 -4.31
CA LYS A 82 -10.88 14.89 -3.68
C LYS A 82 -11.09 15.01 -2.17
N ASP A 83 -10.00 15.32 -1.46
CA ASP A 83 -10.00 15.79 -0.07
C ASP A 83 -10.95 14.97 0.85
N ARG A 84 -12.02 15.58 1.37
CA ARG A 84 -12.94 14.98 2.34
C ARG A 84 -13.77 13.81 1.80
N ASP A 85 -13.89 13.69 0.48
CA ASP A 85 -14.63 12.60 -0.16
C ASP A 85 -13.77 11.34 -0.32
N LEU A 86 -12.46 11.42 -0.02
CA LEU A 86 -11.56 10.29 -0.15
C LEU A 86 -11.80 9.24 0.93
N SER A 87 -11.92 8.00 0.48
CA SER A 87 -11.98 6.82 1.36
C SER A 87 -10.61 6.20 1.65
N TRP A 88 -9.49 6.76 1.18
CA TRP A 88 -8.15 6.16 1.28
C TRP A 88 -7.09 7.21 1.61
N ARG A 89 -6.13 6.92 2.51
CA ARG A 89 -5.04 7.87 2.82
C ARG A 89 -3.84 7.77 1.87
N ASN A 90 -3.70 6.67 1.14
CA ASN A 90 -2.56 6.45 0.24
C ASN A 90 -2.95 5.68 -1.02
N SER A 91 -2.07 5.73 -2.03
CA SER A 91 -2.32 5.14 -3.34
C SER A 91 -2.36 3.61 -3.33
N GLU A 92 -1.64 2.98 -2.39
CA GLU A 92 -1.63 1.53 -2.25
C GLU A 92 -2.98 1.00 -1.78
N CYS A 93 -3.56 1.60 -0.74
CA CYS A 93 -4.88 1.27 -0.23
C CYS A 93 -5.96 1.46 -1.31
N PHE A 94 -5.90 2.58 -2.06
CA PHE A 94 -6.82 2.83 -3.18
C PHE A 94 -6.73 1.73 -4.26
N ALA A 95 -5.51 1.43 -4.72
CA ALA A 95 -5.28 0.43 -5.76
C ALA A 95 -5.69 -0.98 -5.30
N ALA A 96 -5.34 -1.34 -4.07
CA ALA A 96 -5.70 -2.62 -3.47
C ALA A 96 -7.23 -2.74 -3.28
N TRP A 97 -7.91 -1.68 -2.85
CA TRP A 97 -9.37 -1.67 -2.79
C TRP A 97 -10.00 -1.91 -4.17
N CYS A 98 -9.52 -1.23 -5.21
CA CYS A 98 -10.03 -1.43 -6.57
C CYS A 98 -9.93 -2.90 -6.98
N ARG A 99 -8.83 -3.57 -6.65
CA ARG A 99 -8.58 -4.97 -7.03
C ARG A 99 -9.33 -6.00 -6.20
N TYR A 100 -9.46 -5.79 -4.89
CA TYR A 100 -9.94 -6.84 -3.97
C TYR A 100 -11.30 -6.53 -3.34
N GLY A 101 -11.79 -5.29 -3.41
CA GLY A 101 -13.07 -4.86 -2.87
C GLY A 101 -13.18 -4.96 -1.34
N LYS A 102 -12.05 -5.05 -0.64
CA LYS A 102 -11.99 -5.21 0.83
C LYS A 102 -12.13 -3.86 1.51
N ARG A 103 -13.08 -3.75 2.44
CA ARG A 103 -13.38 -2.51 3.16
C ARG A 103 -12.22 -2.05 4.04
N GLU A 104 -11.40 -3.00 4.46
CA GLU A 104 -10.21 -2.82 5.30
C GLU A 104 -9.14 -1.95 4.64
N PHE A 105 -9.21 -1.74 3.32
CA PHE A 105 -8.38 -0.75 2.64
C PHE A 105 -8.92 0.68 2.74
N LYS A 106 -10.16 0.88 3.17
CA LYS A 106 -10.76 2.21 3.35
C LYS A 106 -10.53 2.75 4.75
N ILE A 107 -10.48 4.07 4.88
CA ILE A 107 -10.42 4.79 6.14
C ILE A 107 -11.58 4.36 7.04
N GLY A 108 -11.25 3.84 8.22
CA GLY A 108 -12.24 3.38 9.20
C GLY A 108 -13.06 2.17 8.75
N GLY A 109 -12.57 1.41 7.76
CA GLY A 109 -13.23 0.23 7.25
C GLY A 109 -13.19 -0.99 8.18
N GLU A 110 -12.39 -0.94 9.25
CA GLU A 110 -12.25 -2.01 10.22
C GLU A 110 -13.49 -2.22 11.09
N LEU A 111 -13.81 -3.49 11.30
CA LEU A 111 -14.80 -3.90 12.29
C LEU A 111 -14.14 -3.87 13.68
N ARG A 112 -14.55 -2.91 14.52
CA ARG A 112 -14.02 -2.70 15.88
C ARG A 112 -14.50 -3.76 16.86
N ILE A 113 -14.06 -5.01 16.70
CA ILE A 113 -14.41 -6.15 17.59
C ILE A 113 -13.34 -6.33 18.70
N GLY A 114 -12.77 -5.23 19.20
CA GLY A 114 -11.90 -5.22 20.40
C GLY A 114 -10.52 -5.91 20.30
N LYS A 115 -10.21 -6.63 19.22
CA LYS A 115 -8.88 -7.22 18.98
C LYS A 115 -8.12 -6.43 17.91
N GLN A 116 -6.80 -6.31 18.07
CA GLN A 116 -5.89 -5.82 17.02
C GLN A 116 -5.64 -6.96 16.02
N PRO A 117 -6.23 -6.96 14.81
CA PRO A 117 -6.20 -8.14 13.95
C PRO A 117 -4.95 -8.21 13.06
N TYR A 118 -4.19 -7.11 12.98
CA TYR A 118 -3.06 -6.98 12.06
C TYR A 118 -1.75 -7.01 12.82
N ARG A 119 -0.81 -7.83 12.35
CA ARG A 119 0.50 -8.01 12.96
C ARG A 119 1.61 -7.90 11.94
N LEU A 120 2.62 -7.09 12.26
CA LEU A 120 3.86 -7.00 11.51
C LEU A 120 4.99 -7.61 12.33
N GLN A 121 5.49 -8.76 11.88
CA GLN A 121 6.62 -9.42 12.52
C GLN A 121 7.94 -8.96 11.89
N ILE A 122 8.83 -8.42 12.72
CA ILE A 122 10.15 -7.91 12.35
C ILE A 122 11.20 -8.84 12.95
N ARG A 123 12.09 -9.41 12.11
CA ARG A 123 13.18 -10.27 12.57
C ARG A 123 14.41 -9.43 12.89
N LEU A 124 14.85 -9.46 14.15
CA LEU A 124 15.99 -8.71 14.67
C LEU A 124 17.32 -9.51 14.59
N GLY A 125 17.26 -10.81 14.32
CA GLY A 125 18.41 -11.72 14.21
C GLY A 125 17.94 -13.19 14.21
N ASP A 126 18.86 -14.14 14.38
CA ASP A 126 18.60 -15.58 14.17
C ASP A 126 17.55 -16.21 15.09
N LYS A 127 17.25 -15.58 16.24
CA LYS A 127 16.25 -16.09 17.21
C LYS A 127 15.33 -15.04 17.82
N ARG A 128 15.48 -13.76 17.47
CA ARG A 128 14.67 -12.66 18.05
C ARG A 128 13.76 -12.05 16.99
N SER A 129 12.46 -11.99 17.30
CA SER A 129 11.48 -11.26 16.51
C SER A 129 10.66 -10.36 17.39
N HIS A 130 10.37 -9.17 16.89
CA HIS A 130 9.42 -8.25 17.50
C HIS A 130 8.14 -8.23 16.66
N THR A 131 6.99 -8.16 17.31
CA THR A 131 5.69 -8.13 16.63
C THR A 131 5.00 -6.82 16.98
N LEU A 132 4.77 -5.99 15.97
CA LEU A 132 3.94 -4.81 16.09
C LEU A 132 2.50 -5.19 15.79
N GLU A 133 1.57 -4.73 16.62
CA GLU A 133 0.13 -4.96 16.46
C GLU A 133 -0.56 -3.65 16.03
N PHE A 134 -1.53 -3.77 15.13
CA PHE A 134 -2.29 -2.63 14.60
C PHE A 134 -3.77 -2.90 14.62
N GLN A 135 -4.55 -1.85 14.91
CA GLN A 135 -5.99 -1.89 14.82
C GLN A 135 -6.50 -1.80 13.38
N SER A 136 -5.74 -1.14 12.49
CA SER A 136 -6.11 -0.93 11.09
C SER A 136 -5.11 -1.56 10.12
N LEU A 137 -5.60 -2.01 8.97
CA LEU A 137 -4.75 -2.55 7.90
C LEU A 137 -3.89 -1.45 7.31
N GLU A 138 -4.46 -0.24 7.24
CA GLU A 138 -3.81 0.94 6.73
C GLU A 138 -2.59 1.34 7.56
N ASP A 139 -2.69 1.32 8.89
CA ASP A 139 -1.56 1.64 9.76
C ASP A 139 -0.44 0.59 9.61
N LEU A 140 -0.79 -0.70 9.46
CA LEU A 140 0.18 -1.75 9.15
C LEU A 140 0.89 -1.50 7.81
N ILE A 141 0.15 -1.11 6.77
CA ILE A 141 0.72 -0.80 5.46
C ILE A 141 1.68 0.40 5.58
N MET A 142 1.26 1.46 6.25
CA MET A 142 2.09 2.65 6.46
C MET A 142 3.38 2.31 7.20
N GLU A 143 3.31 1.56 8.30
CA GLU A 143 4.50 1.16 9.07
C GLU A 143 5.41 0.25 8.24
N LYS A 144 4.83 -0.68 7.48
CA LYS A 144 5.59 -1.51 6.54
C LYS A 144 6.35 -0.66 5.52
N ARG A 145 5.73 0.38 4.97
CA ARG A 145 6.38 1.26 3.97
C ARG A 145 7.41 2.20 4.58
N ARG A 146 7.21 2.66 5.81
CA ARG A 146 8.24 3.35 6.60
C ARG A 146 9.46 2.44 6.79
N ASN A 147 9.25 1.18 7.18
CA ASN A 147 10.32 0.20 7.36
C ASN A 147 11.08 -0.10 6.06
N ASP A 148 10.36 -0.21 4.94
CA ASP A 148 10.98 -0.35 3.61
C ASP A 148 11.83 0.89 3.24
N GLN A 149 11.39 2.08 3.65
CA GLN A 149 12.06 3.36 3.35
C GLN A 149 13.36 3.56 4.15
N ILE A 150 13.32 3.39 5.47
CA ILE A 150 14.50 3.58 6.34
C ILE A 150 15.48 2.41 6.23
N GLY A 151 15.00 1.25 5.77
CA GLY A 151 15.79 0.06 5.54
C GLY A 151 16.00 -0.77 6.81
N ARG A 152 16.25 -2.07 6.58
CA ARG A 152 16.29 -3.10 7.64
C ARG A 152 17.23 -2.77 8.81
N ALA A 153 18.43 -2.25 8.52
CA ALA A 153 19.41 -1.96 9.56
C ALA A 153 18.91 -0.88 10.53
N ALA A 154 18.33 0.21 9.99
CA ALA A 154 17.77 1.30 10.80
C ALA A 154 16.56 0.81 11.62
N VAL A 155 15.66 0.02 11.02
CA VAL A 155 14.52 -0.58 11.75
C VAL A 155 14.98 -1.42 12.94
N ILE A 156 15.99 -2.28 12.72
CA ILE A 156 16.53 -3.14 13.80
C ILE A 156 17.16 -2.29 14.90
N GLN A 157 17.88 -1.23 14.54
CA GLN A 157 18.51 -0.33 15.51
C GLN A 157 17.45 0.40 16.36
N GLU A 158 16.44 1.01 15.73
CA GLU A 158 15.35 1.72 16.42
C GLU A 158 14.61 0.80 17.42
N LEU A 159 14.27 -0.42 16.98
CA LEU A 159 13.60 -1.40 17.84
C LEU A 159 14.50 -1.88 18.99
N SER A 160 15.80 -2.04 18.74
CA SER A 160 16.73 -2.45 19.79
C SER A 160 16.88 -1.38 20.86
N SER A 161 16.94 -0.09 20.47
CA SER A 161 16.99 1.02 21.42
C SER A 161 15.72 1.15 22.26
N HIS A 162 14.53 0.95 21.66
CA HIS A 162 13.26 1.02 22.39
C HIS A 162 13.10 -0.13 23.39
N LEU A 163 13.58 -1.33 23.05
CA LEU A 163 13.53 -2.49 23.95
C LEU A 163 14.48 -2.32 25.15
N GLN A 164 15.70 -1.80 24.92
CA GLN A 164 16.64 -1.53 26.01
C GLN A 164 16.13 -0.45 26.97
N ALA A 165 15.53 0.62 26.45
CA ALA A 165 14.94 1.68 27.28
C ALA A 165 13.78 1.17 28.15
N ALA A 166 12.95 0.26 27.63
CA ALA A 166 11.84 -0.32 28.40
C ALA A 166 12.30 -1.28 29.50
N GLU A 167 13.45 -1.96 29.33
CA GLU A 167 14.06 -2.83 30.35
C GLU A 167 14.76 -2.02 31.47
N GLU A 168 15.17 -0.78 31.21
CA GLU A 168 15.80 0.12 32.20
C GLU A 168 14.78 0.89 33.06
N GLU A 169 13.50 0.91 32.67
CA GLU A 169 12.39 1.55 33.40
C GLU A 169 11.62 0.59 34.33
N GLU A 170 11.96 -0.71 34.34
CA GLU A 170 11.47 -1.75 35.27
C GLU A 170 12.41 -1.99 36.46
#